data_AF-A0A255RA11-F1
#
_entry.id   AF-A0A255RA11-F1
#
_cell.length_a   1.000
_cell.length_b   1.000
_cell.length_c   1.000
_cell.angle_alpha   90.00
_cell.angle_beta   90.00
_cell.angle_gamma   90.00
#
_symmetry.space_group_name_H-M   'P 1'
#
loop_
_entity.id
_entity.type
_entity.pdbx_description
1 polymer ?
#
loop_
_entity_poly.entity_id
_entity_poly.type
_entity_poly.pdbx_seq_one_letter_code
_entity_poly.pdbx_strand_id
1 'polypeptide(L)'
;MMFLDPQRPRYWLPNDSPRAPVIPTAVDRHRGMRWADAATVFSGFNTIRPPNSTIAVAGDDIRNPTIASVSSHHHGGAHVLRCDGSTDFFANSVEAGDAWGGSVRLGMTGPLSPGSPSPFGYWGAMGTRAANDSDSPPL
;
A
#
# COMPACT_ATOMS: atom_id res chain seq x y z
N MET A 1 -2.28 12.78 3.42
CA MET A 1 -3.66 13.17 3.01
C MET A 1 -4.27 12.03 2.21
N MET A 2 -5.58 11.77 2.31
CA MET A 2 -6.28 10.66 1.64
C MET A 2 -6.92 11.18 0.35
N PHE A 3 -6.66 10.52 -0.79
CA PHE A 3 -6.91 11.09 -2.13
C PHE A 3 -8.11 10.49 -2.88
N LEU A 4 -9.14 10.02 -2.17
CA LEU A 4 -10.37 9.50 -2.79
C LEU A 4 -11.36 10.62 -3.13
N ASP A 5 -12.04 10.47 -4.26
CA ASP A 5 -13.19 11.29 -4.63
C ASP A 5 -14.42 10.93 -3.77
N PRO A 6 -14.97 11.87 -2.98
CA PRO A 6 -16.15 11.63 -2.15
C PRO A 6 -17.41 11.25 -2.95
N GLN A 7 -17.54 11.73 -4.18
CA GLN A 7 -18.67 11.45 -5.06
C GLN A 7 -18.48 10.17 -5.86
N ARG A 8 -17.22 9.79 -6.09
CA ARG A 8 -16.83 8.57 -6.80
C ARG A 8 -15.84 7.79 -5.94
N PRO A 9 -16.28 7.09 -4.88
CA PRO A 9 -15.40 6.52 -3.85
C PRO A 9 -14.41 5.44 -4.33
N ARG A 10 -14.50 5.02 -5.60
CA ARG A 10 -13.55 4.12 -6.27
C ARG A 10 -12.51 4.85 -7.14
N TYR A 11 -12.63 6.16 -7.25
CA TYR A 11 -11.79 6.99 -8.11
C TYR A 11 -11.00 7.96 -7.24
N TRP A 12 -9.82 8.28 -7.73
CA TRP A 12 -9.01 9.35 -7.17
C TRP A 12 -9.68 10.68 -7.45
N LEU A 13 -9.41 11.68 -6.61
CA LEU A 13 -9.83 13.04 -6.90
C LEU A 13 -9.34 13.46 -8.30
N PRO A 14 -10.21 14.07 -9.13
CA PRO A 14 -9.78 14.61 -10.40
C PRO A 14 -8.69 15.68 -10.20
N ASN A 15 -7.87 15.84 -11.23
CA ASN A 15 -6.66 16.68 -11.26
C ASN A 15 -6.91 18.17 -10.99
N ASP A 16 -8.16 18.63 -11.06
CA ASP A 16 -8.62 19.99 -10.79
C ASP A 16 -9.15 20.18 -9.35
N SER A 17 -9.16 19.13 -8.53
CA SER A 17 -9.67 19.24 -7.16
C SER A 17 -8.72 20.05 -6.27
N PRO A 18 -9.21 21.05 -5.51
CA PRO A 18 -8.40 21.79 -4.53
C PRO A 18 -7.95 20.91 -3.35
N ARG A 19 -8.49 19.68 -3.25
CA ARG A 19 -8.10 18.65 -2.28
C ARG A 19 -7.30 17.51 -2.94
N ALA A 20 -7.14 17.53 -4.26
CA ALA A 20 -6.06 16.76 -4.83
C ALA A 20 -4.78 17.29 -4.16
N PRO A 21 -3.85 16.42 -3.77
CA PRO A 21 -2.55 16.89 -3.32
C PRO A 21 -2.04 17.83 -4.41
N VAL A 22 -1.21 18.81 -4.04
CA VAL A 22 -0.37 19.54 -5.00
C VAL A 22 0.66 18.53 -5.55
N ILE A 23 0.16 17.47 -6.21
CA ILE A 23 0.89 16.67 -7.17
C ILE A 23 0.92 17.60 -8.37
N PRO A 24 2.11 18.08 -8.76
CA PRO A 24 2.26 18.96 -9.90
C PRO A 24 1.38 18.46 -11.03
N THR A 25 0.57 19.37 -11.55
CA THR A 25 -0.46 19.24 -12.60
C THR A 25 -0.02 18.52 -13.87
N ALA A 26 1.22 18.04 -13.92
CA ALA A 26 1.78 17.18 -14.93
C ALA A 26 1.25 15.74 -14.76
N VAL A 27 0.55 15.28 -15.80
CA VAL A 27 -0.08 13.96 -15.88
C VAL A 27 0.88 12.82 -15.56
N ASP A 28 2.17 13.01 -15.82
CA ASP A 28 3.23 12.04 -15.56
C ASP A 28 3.51 11.80 -14.07
N ARG A 29 2.94 12.59 -13.14
CA ARG A 29 3.15 12.43 -11.69
C ARG A 29 2.02 11.67 -10.98
N HIS A 30 1.10 11.06 -11.71
CA HIS A 30 0.09 10.16 -11.13
C HIS A 30 0.61 8.72 -11.00
N ARG A 31 -0.06 7.93 -10.16
CA ARG A 31 0.23 6.50 -10.00
C ARG A 31 0.21 5.79 -11.35
N GLY A 32 1.22 4.97 -11.63
CA GLY A 32 1.32 4.21 -12.86
C GLY A 32 1.74 5.01 -14.11
N MET A 33 1.94 6.33 -14.03
CA MET A 33 2.27 7.15 -15.20
C MET A 33 3.77 7.21 -15.52
N ARG A 34 4.63 6.65 -14.65
CA ARG A 34 6.08 6.51 -14.85
C ARG A 34 6.54 5.10 -14.53
N TRP A 35 6.51 4.24 -15.53
CA TRP A 35 6.85 2.82 -15.37
C TRP A 35 8.32 2.59 -14.92
N ALA A 36 9.24 3.48 -15.30
CA ALA A 36 10.67 3.38 -14.99
C ALA A 36 11.10 4.16 -13.73
N ASP A 37 10.17 4.82 -13.04
CA ASP A 37 10.46 5.60 -11.83
C ASP A 37 10.17 4.76 -10.59
N ALA A 38 11.17 4.64 -9.69
CA ALA A 38 11.11 3.78 -8.50
C ALA A 38 10.38 4.42 -7.31
N ALA A 39 9.95 5.68 -7.40
CA ALA A 39 9.16 6.25 -6.31
C ALA A 39 7.89 5.43 -6.11
N THR A 40 7.56 5.13 -4.84
CA THR A 40 6.52 4.15 -4.47
C THR A 40 5.18 4.42 -5.14
N VAL A 41 4.83 5.68 -5.34
CA VAL A 41 3.58 6.05 -6.00
C VAL A 41 3.50 5.62 -7.47
N PHE A 42 4.61 5.51 -8.20
CA PHE A 42 4.60 5.25 -9.65
C PHE A 42 4.58 3.75 -9.94
N SER A 43 5.51 3.01 -9.37
CA SER A 43 5.74 1.59 -9.69
C SER A 43 5.66 0.67 -8.46
N GLY A 44 5.54 1.23 -7.25
CA GLY A 44 5.57 0.48 -6.01
C GLY A 44 4.20 0.25 -5.35
N PHE A 45 4.22 -0.57 -4.30
CA PHE A 45 3.16 -0.71 -3.31
C PHE A 45 3.73 -1.31 -2.02
N ASN A 46 2.95 -1.32 -0.95
CA ASN A 46 3.22 -2.06 0.27
C ASN A 46 1.95 -2.77 0.77
N THR A 47 2.15 -3.74 1.65
CA THR A 47 1.09 -4.58 2.21
C THR A 47 0.61 -4.08 3.58
N ILE A 48 0.62 -2.77 3.80
CA ILE A 48 0.15 -2.13 5.05
C ILE A 48 -1.39 -2.03 5.06
N ARG A 49 -1.97 -1.73 3.90
CA ARG A 49 -3.43 -1.58 3.73
C ARG A 49 -3.93 -2.56 2.68
N PRO A 50 -5.18 -3.06 2.80
CA PRO A 50 -5.72 -4.02 1.86
C PRO A 50 -5.85 -3.42 0.45
N PRO A 51 -6.03 -4.24 -0.59
CA PRO A 51 -6.22 -3.78 -1.96
C PRO A 51 -7.27 -2.67 -2.09
N ASN A 52 -7.04 -1.75 -3.03
CA ASN A 52 -7.88 -0.59 -3.33
C ASN A 52 -8.10 0.38 -2.17
N SER A 53 -7.31 0.28 -1.10
CA SER A 53 -7.30 1.26 -0.01
C SER A 53 -6.64 2.57 -0.42
N THR A 54 -6.79 3.59 0.43
CA THR A 54 -6.27 4.92 0.13
C THR A 54 -4.76 5.01 0.28
N ILE A 55 -4.15 5.78 -0.61
CA ILE A 55 -2.74 6.15 -0.55
C ILE A 55 -2.57 7.30 0.43
N ALA A 56 -1.48 7.27 1.18
CA ALA A 56 -1.04 8.38 2.03
C ALA A 56 0.45 8.66 1.77
N VAL A 57 0.73 9.87 1.27
CA VAL A 57 2.10 10.38 1.09
C VAL A 57 2.46 11.22 2.31
N ALA A 58 3.70 11.08 2.81
CA ALA A 58 4.23 11.95 3.84
C ALA A 58 4.56 13.34 3.26
N GLY A 59 4.04 14.41 3.84
CA GLY A 59 4.24 15.77 3.32
C GLY A 59 3.56 16.00 1.96
N ASP A 60 4.19 16.80 1.11
CA ASP A 60 3.66 17.32 -0.15
C ASP A 60 4.44 16.88 -1.41
N ASP A 61 5.61 16.23 -1.28
CA ASP A 61 6.34 15.64 -2.41
C ASP A 61 5.94 14.17 -2.62
N ILE A 62 5.55 13.85 -3.86
CA ILE A 62 5.18 12.52 -4.33
C ILE A 62 6.32 11.49 -4.24
N ARG A 63 7.58 11.96 -4.11
CA ARG A 63 8.76 11.12 -3.86
C ARG A 63 8.97 10.74 -2.40
N ASN A 64 8.20 11.33 -1.48
CA ASN A 64 8.33 11.03 -0.06
C ASN A 64 7.83 9.62 0.27
N PRO A 65 8.20 9.08 1.45
CA PRO A 65 7.67 7.82 1.94
C PRO A 65 6.14 7.78 1.82
N THR A 66 5.64 6.71 1.20
CA THR A 66 4.24 6.60 0.82
C THR A 66 3.69 5.26 1.27
N ILE A 67 2.56 5.30 1.98
CA ILE A 67 1.69 4.13 2.17
C ILE A 67 0.89 3.99 0.90
N ALA A 68 1.19 2.98 0.08
CA ALA A 68 0.51 2.74 -1.18
C ALA A 68 0.02 1.29 -1.24
N SER A 69 -1.30 1.12 -1.23
CA SER A 69 -1.94 -0.17 -1.45
C SER A 69 -1.75 -0.63 -2.91
N VAL A 70 -1.98 -1.92 -3.13
CA VAL A 70 -2.28 -2.46 -4.46
C VAL A 70 -3.56 -1.77 -4.97
N SER A 71 -3.55 -1.30 -6.21
CA SER A 71 -4.68 -0.60 -6.83
C SER A 71 -5.08 -1.29 -8.13
N SER A 72 -6.38 -1.54 -8.29
CA SER A 72 -6.99 -2.17 -9.44
C SER A 72 -8.40 -1.61 -9.67
N HIS A 73 -8.84 -1.60 -10.92
CA HIS A 73 -10.24 -1.28 -11.24
C HIS A 73 -11.18 -2.49 -11.10
N HIS A 74 -10.64 -3.68 -10.82
CA HIS A 74 -11.46 -4.86 -10.57
C HIS A 74 -12.30 -4.69 -9.30
N HIS A 75 -13.55 -5.15 -9.39
CA HIS A 75 -14.46 -5.06 -8.25
C HIS A 75 -13.99 -6.00 -7.15
N GLY A 76 -13.88 -5.45 -5.94
CA GLY A 76 -13.69 -6.24 -4.72
C GLY A 76 -12.27 -6.71 -4.47
N GLY A 77 -11.28 -6.39 -5.31
CA GLY A 77 -9.90 -6.84 -5.06
C GLY A 77 -8.91 -6.53 -6.17
N ALA A 78 -7.78 -7.24 -6.15
CA ALA A 78 -6.74 -7.17 -7.16
C ALA A 78 -6.07 -8.54 -7.35
N HIS A 79 -5.64 -8.82 -8.59
CA HIS A 79 -4.74 -9.94 -8.87
C HIS A 79 -3.30 -9.54 -8.51
N VAL A 80 -2.60 -10.43 -7.81
CA VAL A 80 -1.21 -10.23 -7.39
C VAL A 80 -0.38 -11.42 -7.87
N LEU A 81 0.71 -11.13 -8.57
CA LEU A 81 1.73 -12.10 -8.96
C LEU A 81 2.75 -12.22 -7.84
N ARG A 82 3.04 -13.45 -7.42
CA ARG A 82 4.04 -13.79 -6.42
C ARG A 82 5.37 -14.15 -7.10
N CYS A 83 6.48 -14.09 -6.36
CA CYS A 83 7.83 -14.30 -6.90
C CYS A 83 8.09 -15.74 -7.40
N ASP A 84 7.28 -16.71 -6.98
CA ASP A 84 7.30 -18.10 -7.46
C ASP A 84 6.49 -18.30 -8.75
N GLY A 85 5.87 -17.23 -9.27
CA GLY A 85 5.05 -17.25 -10.48
C GLY A 85 3.57 -17.56 -10.26
N SER A 86 3.13 -17.83 -9.02
CA SER A 86 1.70 -17.99 -8.74
C SER A 86 0.97 -16.65 -8.84
N THR A 87 -0.31 -16.68 -9.22
CA THR A 87 -1.17 -15.50 -9.26
C THR A 87 -2.43 -15.75 -8.46
N ASP A 88 -2.67 -14.90 -7.48
CA ASP A 88 -3.79 -15.01 -6.55
C ASP A 88 -4.66 -13.74 -6.61
N PHE A 89 -5.96 -13.90 -6.37
CA PHE A 89 -6.87 -12.77 -6.21
C PHE A 89 -7.02 -12.43 -4.73
N PHE A 90 -6.64 -11.20 -4.35
CA PHE A 90 -6.81 -10.70 -2.99
C PHE A 90 -7.97 -9.74 -2.92
N ALA A 91 -8.93 -10.05 -2.05
CA ALA A 91 -10.08 -9.20 -1.81
C ALA A 91 -9.71 -7.92 -1.04
N ASN A 92 -10.49 -6.86 -1.21
CA ASN A 92 -10.40 -5.63 -0.41
C ASN A 92 -10.65 -5.88 1.09
N SER A 93 -11.25 -7.03 1.43
CA SER A 93 -11.52 -7.49 2.80
C SER A 93 -10.46 -8.43 3.35
N VAL A 94 -9.31 -8.59 2.68
CA VAL A 94 -8.19 -9.37 3.23
C VAL A 94 -7.78 -8.81 4.59
N GLU A 95 -7.48 -9.69 5.54
CA GLU A 95 -7.09 -9.28 6.88
C GLU A 95 -5.75 -8.53 6.85
N ALA A 96 -5.76 -7.30 7.35
CA ALA A 96 -4.66 -6.35 7.21
C ALA A 96 -4.23 -5.71 8.55
N GLY A 97 -4.64 -6.29 9.69
CA GLY A 97 -4.21 -5.87 11.01
C GLY A 97 -4.47 -4.39 11.31
N ASP A 98 -3.58 -3.78 12.08
CA ASP A 98 -3.68 -2.36 12.43
C ASP A 98 -2.94 -1.48 11.41
N ALA A 99 -3.70 -0.97 10.43
CA ALA A 99 -3.22 -0.05 9.41
C ALA A 99 -2.74 1.31 9.94
N TRP A 100 -2.95 1.61 11.24
CA TRP A 100 -2.47 2.82 11.92
C TRP A 100 -1.29 2.55 12.85
N GLY A 101 -0.91 1.28 13.01
CA GLY A 101 0.21 0.84 13.81
C GLY A 101 1.57 1.18 13.19
N GLY A 102 2.62 1.08 14.01
CA GLY A 102 4.00 1.19 13.54
C GLY A 102 4.46 -0.05 12.78
N SER A 103 5.47 0.08 11.93
CA SER A 103 6.10 -1.07 11.26
C SER A 103 7.22 -1.68 12.11
N VAL A 104 7.40 -3.00 12.00
CA VAL A 104 8.59 -3.69 12.52
C VAL A 104 9.84 -3.11 11.85
N ARG A 105 10.79 -2.60 12.65
CA ARG A 105 12.04 -2.03 12.13
C ARG A 105 13.19 -2.12 13.12
N LEU A 106 14.41 -2.01 12.61
CA LEU A 106 15.62 -1.99 13.44
C LEU A 106 15.53 -0.88 14.50
N GLY A 107 15.93 -1.21 15.73
CA GLY A 107 15.91 -0.28 16.87
C GLY A 107 14.56 -0.15 17.58
N MET A 108 13.52 -0.86 17.14
CA MET A 108 12.26 -0.98 17.88
C MET A 108 12.31 -2.07 18.94
N THR A 109 11.45 -1.95 19.95
CA THR A 109 11.27 -2.91 21.04
C THR A 109 9.83 -3.44 21.08
N GLY A 110 9.59 -4.50 21.86
CA GLY A 110 8.27 -5.09 22.04
C GLY A 110 7.69 -5.62 20.72
N PRO A 111 6.39 -5.44 20.43
CA PRO A 111 5.73 -6.04 19.26
C PRO A 111 6.22 -5.52 17.90
N LEU A 112 7.06 -4.47 17.90
CA LEU A 112 7.66 -3.91 16.68
C LEU A 112 9.15 -4.25 16.55
N SER A 113 9.73 -5.06 17.46
CA SER A 113 11.13 -5.47 17.34
C SER A 113 11.34 -6.41 16.15
N PRO A 114 12.54 -6.42 15.52
CA PRO A 114 12.86 -7.37 14.47
C PRO A 114 12.56 -8.81 14.87
N GLY A 115 11.96 -9.58 13.97
CA GLY A 115 11.50 -10.96 14.22
C GLY A 115 10.07 -11.08 14.77
N SER A 116 9.43 -9.97 15.13
CA SER A 116 8.01 -9.98 15.52
C SER A 116 7.10 -10.27 14.32
N PRO A 117 5.90 -10.83 14.55
CA PRO A 117 4.86 -10.96 13.52
C PRO A 117 4.52 -9.61 12.88
N SER A 118 3.98 -9.65 11.66
CA SER A 118 3.55 -8.44 10.98
C SER A 118 2.38 -7.79 11.73
N PRO A 119 2.45 -6.48 12.06
CA PRO A 119 1.32 -5.76 12.67
C PRO A 119 0.18 -5.52 11.67
N PHE A 120 0.43 -5.77 10.38
CA PHE A 120 -0.53 -5.57 9.29
C PHE A 120 -1.21 -6.88 8.86
N GLY A 121 -1.34 -7.81 9.82
CA GLY A 121 -2.05 -9.09 9.65
C GLY A 121 -1.54 -9.95 8.49
N TYR A 122 -2.43 -10.82 8.00
CA TYR A 122 -2.09 -11.81 6.98
C TYR A 122 -1.56 -11.15 5.70
N TRP A 123 -2.19 -10.06 5.29
CA TRP A 123 -1.75 -9.25 4.16
C TRP A 123 -0.31 -8.75 4.33
N GLY A 124 -0.02 -8.20 5.50
CA GLY A 124 1.31 -7.74 5.88
C GLY A 124 2.35 -8.86 5.94
N ALA A 125 1.98 -10.01 6.50
CA ALA A 125 2.85 -11.18 6.61
C ALA A 125 3.27 -11.68 5.23
N MET A 126 2.34 -11.84 4.27
CA MET A 126 2.67 -12.25 2.91
C MET A 126 3.64 -11.32 2.18
N GLY A 127 3.60 -10.02 2.48
CA GLY A 127 4.55 -9.04 1.92
C GLY A 127 5.91 -9.00 2.62
N THR A 128 6.07 -9.72 3.74
CA THR A 128 7.28 -9.68 4.56
C THR A 128 8.16 -10.88 4.25
N ARG A 129 9.32 -10.66 3.63
CA ARG A 129 10.27 -11.73 3.24
C ARG A 129 10.64 -12.72 4.37
N ALA A 130 10.70 -12.23 5.60
CA ALA A 130 11.06 -13.04 6.77
C ALA A 130 9.85 -13.69 7.47
N ALA A 131 8.62 -13.32 7.08
CA ALA A 131 7.42 -13.96 7.58
C ALA A 131 7.09 -15.16 6.68
N ASN A 132 6.60 -16.23 7.30
CA ASN A 132 5.87 -17.25 6.57
C ASN A 132 4.48 -16.67 6.24
N ASP A 133 3.72 -17.19 5.27
CA ASP A 133 2.36 -16.73 4.93
C ASP A 133 1.33 -17.01 6.07
N SER A 134 1.68 -16.70 7.30
CA SER A 134 0.98 -16.97 8.53
C SER A 134 1.16 -15.78 9.48
N ASP A 135 0.11 -15.44 10.23
CA ASP A 135 0.15 -14.40 11.25
C ASP A 135 0.97 -14.77 12.50
N SER A 136 1.54 -15.97 12.52
CA SER A 136 2.42 -16.47 13.58
C SER A 136 3.91 -16.24 13.23
N PRO A 137 4.76 -15.97 14.24
CA PRO A 137 6.19 -15.89 14.03
C PRO A 137 6.74 -17.24 13.52
N PRO A 138 7.83 -17.24 12.72
CA PRO A 138 8.52 -18.48 12.39
C PRO A 138 8.99 -19.18 13.68
N LEU A 139 8.85 -20.52 13.72
CA LEU A 139 9.32 -21.37 14.82
C LEU A 139 10.82 -21.22 15.06
#